data_AF-A0A453PP35-F1
#
_entry.id   AF-A0A453PP35-F1
#
_cell.length_a   1.000
_cell.length_b   1.000
_cell.length_c   1.000
_cell.angle_alpha   90.00
_cell.angle_beta   90.00
_cell.angle_gamma   90.00
#
_symmetry.space_group_name_H-M   'P 1'
#
loop_
_entity.id
_entity.type
_entity.pdbx_description
1 polymer ?
#
loop_
_entity_poly.entity_id
_entity_poly.type
_entity_poly.pdbx_seq_one_letter_code
_entity_poly.pdbx_strand_id
1 'polypeptide(L)'
;MNIPVERRRDRDSGEYFEMVGALKFEDGFLRKKVSIKSISTQNVKPSLDELEKFGRVGDDVNEDVARLSTLSRKKGHFMKGDAVVVVKGDLKDIRGCVEKVEDSIVHIRPTRSDLPKTLAFSEKDLCKYFNPG
;
A
#
# COMPACT_ATOMS: atom_id res chain seq x y z
N MET A 1 -4.19 -21.75 -24.07
CA MET A 1 -5.55 -21.30 -24.46
C MET A 1 -5.38 -20.10 -25.38
N ASN A 2 -5.93 -20.13 -26.59
CA ASN A 2 -5.91 -18.98 -27.50
C ASN A 2 -7.27 -18.29 -27.43
N ILE A 3 -7.35 -17.21 -26.67
CA ILE A 3 -8.56 -16.39 -26.61
C ILE A 3 -8.47 -15.38 -27.78
N PRO A 4 -9.44 -15.34 -28.70
CA PRO A 4 -9.42 -14.38 -29.80
C PRO A 4 -9.63 -12.95 -29.27
N VAL A 5 -8.74 -12.05 -29.68
CA VAL A 5 -8.78 -10.62 -29.35
C VAL A 5 -8.87 -9.82 -30.64
N GLU A 6 -9.91 -9.00 -30.78
CA GLU A 6 -10.10 -8.11 -31.94
C GLU A 6 -9.87 -6.65 -31.54
N ARG A 7 -9.06 -5.91 -32.31
CA ARG A 7 -8.94 -4.45 -32.11
C ARG A 7 -10.01 -3.72 -32.90
N ARG A 8 -10.84 -2.92 -32.22
CA ARG A 8 -11.93 -2.14 -32.84
C ARG A 8 -11.83 -0.67 -32.47
N ARG A 9 -12.04 0.20 -33.45
CA ARG A 9 -12.16 1.65 -33.23
C ARG A 9 -13.56 1.99 -32.72
N ASP A 10 -13.64 2.67 -31.59
CA ASP A 10 -14.89 3.25 -31.08
C ASP A 10 -15.27 4.46 -31.94
N ARG A 11 -16.53 4.53 -32.35
CA ARG A 11 -17.01 5.59 -33.24
C ARG A 11 -17.13 6.94 -32.51
N ASP A 12 -17.39 6.90 -31.21
CA ASP A 12 -17.71 8.10 -30.44
C ASP A 12 -16.42 8.75 -29.90
N SER A 13 -15.49 7.97 -29.33
CA SER A 13 -14.20 8.49 -28.84
C SER A 13 -13.10 8.50 -29.91
N GLY A 14 -13.24 7.70 -30.98
CA GLY A 14 -12.21 7.54 -32.00
C GLY A 14 -11.02 6.67 -31.57
N GLU A 15 -11.00 6.20 -30.32
CA GLU A 15 -9.94 5.37 -29.74
C GLU A 15 -10.09 3.90 -30.14
N TYR A 16 -9.00 3.14 -30.02
CA TYR A 16 -8.99 1.71 -30.28
C TYR A 16 -9.10 0.93 -28.98
N PHE A 17 -9.94 -0.10 -29.00
CA PHE A 17 -10.16 -0.98 -27.86
C PHE A 17 -9.95 -2.44 -28.24
N GLU A 18 -9.62 -3.24 -27.24
CA GLU A 18 -9.51 -4.68 -27.36
C GLU A 18 -10.88 -5.32 -27.08
N MET A 19 -11.34 -6.16 -28.00
CA MET A 19 -12.62 -6.84 -27.91
C MET A 19 -12.38 -8.33 -27.68
N VAL A 20 -12.93 -8.86 -26.59
CA VAL A 20 -12.98 -10.29 -26.32
C VAL A 20 -14.45 -10.70 -26.29
N GLY A 21 -14.94 -11.23 -27.41
CA GLY A 21 -16.37 -11.42 -27.64
C GLY A 21 -17.11 -10.07 -27.60
N ALA A 22 -18.04 -9.93 -26.65
CA ALA A 22 -18.82 -8.69 -26.46
C ALA A 22 -18.21 -7.73 -25.42
N LEU A 23 -17.08 -8.09 -24.81
CA LEU A 23 -16.43 -7.30 -23.77
C LEU A 23 -15.40 -6.36 -24.39
N LYS A 24 -15.41 -5.10 -23.93
CA LYS A 24 -14.54 -4.02 -24.38
C LYS A 24 -13.48 -3.75 -23.31
N PHE A 25 -12.21 -3.85 -23.67
CA PHE A 25 -11.08 -3.65 -22.78
C PHE A 25 -10.19 -2.49 -23.21
N GLU A 26 -9.64 -1.80 -22.23
CA GLU A 26 -8.72 -0.66 -22.33
C GLU A 26 -7.67 -0.83 -21.24
N ASP A 27 -6.39 -0.91 -21.61
CA ASP A 27 -5.25 -1.11 -20.68
C ASP A 27 -5.44 -2.27 -19.68
N GLY A 28 -6.08 -3.35 -20.13
CA GLY A 28 -6.38 -4.53 -19.30
C GLY A 28 -7.62 -4.39 -18.40
N PHE A 29 -8.31 -3.25 -18.43
CA PHE A 29 -9.55 -3.01 -17.67
C PHE A 29 -10.80 -3.13 -18.54
N LEU A 30 -11.88 -3.68 -17.96
CA LEU A 30 -13.17 -3.77 -18.63
C LEU A 30 -13.88 -2.41 -18.65
N ARG A 31 -14.24 -1.94 -19.85
CA ARG A 31 -15.02 -0.72 -20.09
C ARG A 31 -16.45 -1.08 -20.48
N LYS A 32 -17.39 -1.00 -19.53
CA LYS A 32 -18.80 -1.41 -19.74
C LYS A 32 -19.78 -0.33 -19.28
N LYS A 33 -20.73 0.03 -20.16
CA LYS A 33 -21.87 0.87 -19.78
C LYS A 33 -22.84 0.05 -18.93
N VAL A 34 -23.20 0.58 -17.76
CA VAL A 34 -24.19 0.00 -16.84
C VAL A 34 -25.18 1.07 -16.40
N SER A 35 -26.35 0.64 -15.95
CA SER A 35 -27.38 1.55 -15.42
C SER A 35 -26.97 2.10 -14.06
N ILE A 36 -27.20 3.39 -13.80
CA ILE A 36 -26.99 3.98 -12.47
C ILE A 36 -27.82 3.25 -11.41
N LYS A 37 -29.03 2.79 -11.77
CA LYS A 37 -29.90 2.01 -10.87
C LYS A 37 -29.35 0.62 -10.54
N SER A 38 -28.35 0.14 -11.30
CA SER A 38 -27.73 -1.18 -11.10
C SER A 38 -26.44 -1.13 -10.27
N ILE A 39 -26.03 0.05 -9.80
CA ILE A 39 -24.80 0.24 -9.03
C ILE A 39 -25.10 0.91 -7.68
N SER A 40 -24.26 0.64 -6.67
CA SER A 40 -24.27 1.40 -5.43
C SER A 40 -23.44 2.66 -5.61
N THR A 41 -24.02 3.82 -5.30
CA THR A 41 -23.33 5.12 -5.39
C THR A 41 -23.11 5.76 -4.02
N GLN A 42 -23.75 5.26 -2.97
CA GLN A 42 -23.71 5.87 -1.64
C GLN A 42 -22.70 5.17 -0.74
N ASN A 43 -21.91 5.95 0.00
CA ASN A 43 -20.95 5.47 1.00
C ASN A 43 -19.96 4.41 0.50
N VAL A 44 -19.65 4.41 -0.80
CA VAL A 44 -18.63 3.53 -1.38
C VAL A 44 -17.26 3.97 -0.87
N LYS A 45 -16.56 3.07 -0.18
CA LYS A 45 -15.20 3.30 0.32
C LYS A 45 -14.27 2.30 -0.36
N PRO A 46 -13.51 2.72 -1.38
CA PRO A 46 -12.55 1.85 -2.05
C PRO A 46 -11.54 1.30 -1.04
N SER A 47 -11.20 0.02 -1.19
CA SER A 47 -10.08 -0.61 -0.53
C SER A 47 -8.75 -0.07 -1.05
N LEU A 48 -7.67 -0.33 -0.33
CA LEU A 48 -6.33 0.06 -0.76
C LEU A 48 -5.96 -0.56 -2.11
N ASP A 49 -6.25 -1.86 -2.29
CA ASP A 49 -6.00 -2.59 -3.53
C ASP A 49 -6.76 -1.98 -4.71
N GLU A 50 -7.99 -1.49 -4.50
CA GLU A 50 -8.75 -0.80 -5.53
C GLU A 50 -8.16 0.57 -5.85
N LEU A 51 -7.71 1.33 -4.85
CA LEU A 51 -7.03 2.61 -5.07
C LEU A 51 -5.71 2.43 -5.82
N GLU A 52 -4.97 1.36 -5.58
CA GLU A 52 -3.75 1.03 -6.32
C GLU A 52 -4.06 0.63 -7.76
N LYS A 53 -5.11 -0.19 -7.98
CA LYS A 53 -5.52 -0.64 -9.32
C LYS A 53 -6.14 0.46 -10.18
N PHE A 54 -6.91 1.36 -9.58
CA PHE A 54 -7.70 2.39 -10.28
C PHE A 54 -7.20 3.83 -10.03
N GLY A 55 -6.10 3.99 -9.30
CA GLY A 55 -5.45 5.28 -9.07
C GLY A 55 -4.83 5.81 -10.37
N ARG A 56 -5.13 7.06 -10.72
CA ARG A 56 -4.65 7.65 -11.98
C ARG A 56 -3.13 7.80 -11.99
N VAL A 57 -2.49 7.26 -13.03
CA VAL A 57 -1.16 7.68 -13.46
C VAL A 57 -1.38 8.65 -14.63
N GLY A 58 -1.41 9.95 -14.37
CA GLY A 58 -1.30 10.93 -15.47
C GLY A 58 -2.43 11.95 -15.68
N ASP A 59 -3.23 12.28 -14.67
CA ASP A 59 -3.95 13.56 -14.69
C ASP A 59 -3.70 14.29 -13.37
N ASP A 60 -3.24 15.53 -13.53
CA ASP A 60 -2.89 16.51 -12.51
C ASP A 60 -4.05 16.85 -11.58
N VAL A 61 -4.38 15.99 -10.61
CA VAL A 61 -4.80 16.36 -9.25
C VAL A 61 -4.80 15.12 -8.36
N ASN A 62 -3.79 14.99 -7.49
CA ASN A 62 -3.94 14.85 -6.04
C ASN A 62 -2.62 14.31 -5.46
N GLU A 63 -1.85 15.20 -4.87
CA GLU A 63 -0.60 14.93 -4.15
C GLU A 63 -0.74 13.83 -3.06
N ASP A 64 -1.96 13.49 -2.66
CA ASP A 64 -2.23 12.48 -1.64
C ASP A 64 -2.18 11.02 -2.14
N VAL A 65 -2.32 10.75 -3.44
CA VAL A 65 -2.25 9.35 -3.95
C VAL A 65 -0.80 8.86 -4.04
N ALA A 66 0.13 9.75 -4.37
CA ALA A 66 1.57 9.47 -4.28
C ALA A 66 2.02 9.22 -2.83
N ARG A 67 1.35 9.84 -1.85
CA ARG A 67 1.57 9.57 -0.41
C ARG A 67 1.08 8.16 -0.04
N LEU A 68 -0.04 7.67 -0.58
CA LEU A 68 -0.58 6.33 -0.28
C LEU A 68 0.35 5.19 -0.71
N SER A 69 1.00 5.28 -1.88
CA SER A 69 2.04 4.32 -2.30
C SER A 69 3.24 4.26 -1.35
N THR A 70 3.48 5.32 -0.57
CA THR A 70 4.53 5.35 0.47
C THR A 70 4.02 4.85 1.83
N LEU A 71 2.71 4.93 2.09
CA LEU A 71 2.05 4.52 3.33
C LEU A 71 1.65 3.03 3.38
N SER A 72 1.66 2.36 2.22
CA SER A 72 1.18 0.98 2.04
C SER A 72 2.19 -0.11 2.35
N ARG A 73 3.36 0.24 2.90
CA ARG A 73 4.07 -0.70 3.75
C ARG A 73 3.43 -0.60 5.14
N LYS A 74 2.26 -1.20 5.33
CA LYS A 74 1.92 -1.75 6.66
C LYS A 74 2.90 -2.88 6.94
N LYS A 75 4.13 -2.47 7.24
CA LYS A 75 5.16 -3.24 7.92
C LYS A 75 4.43 -3.81 9.13
N GLY A 76 4.25 -5.13 9.14
CA GLY A 76 3.39 -5.79 10.13
C GLY A 76 3.63 -5.24 11.53
N HIS A 77 2.55 -5.02 12.28
CA HIS A 77 2.61 -4.45 13.63
C HIS A 77 3.74 -5.09 14.45
N PHE A 78 4.46 -4.25 15.18
CA PHE A 78 5.47 -4.73 16.12
C PHE A 78 4.77 -5.52 17.22
N MET A 79 5.37 -6.63 17.62
CA MET A 79 4.90 -7.51 18.68
C MET A 79 6.00 -7.69 19.71
N LYS A 80 5.61 -7.93 20.96
CA LYS A 80 6.56 -8.27 22.02
C LYS A 80 7.46 -9.43 21.57
N GLY A 81 8.77 -9.23 21.69
CA GLY A 81 9.78 -10.20 21.26
C GLY A 81 10.37 -9.93 19.87
N ASP A 82 9.76 -9.08 19.04
CA ASP A 82 10.34 -8.70 17.76
C ASP A 82 11.73 -8.08 17.95
N ALA A 83 12.71 -8.53 17.18
CA ALA A 83 14.00 -7.87 17.06
C ALA A 83 13.85 -6.65 16.14
N VAL A 84 14.31 -5.49 16.59
CA VAL A 84 14.14 -4.22 15.89
C VAL A 84 15.43 -3.40 15.87
N VAL A 85 15.51 -2.49 14.91
CA VAL A 85 16.58 -1.49 14.78
C VAL A 85 15.97 -0.10 14.56
N VAL A 86 16.55 0.90 15.22
CA VAL A 86 16.17 2.30 15.06
C VAL A 86 16.77 2.83 13.76
N VAL A 87 15.93 3.39 12.88
CA VAL A 87 16.34 3.85 11.54
C VAL A 87 16.44 5.37 11.41
N LYS A 88 15.95 6.13 12.41
CA LYS A 88 15.92 7.59 12.40
C LYS A 88 16.17 8.18 13.79
N GLY A 89 16.70 9.40 13.83
CA GLY A 89 16.98 10.14 15.06
C GLY A 89 18.36 9.87 15.64
N ASP A 90 18.64 10.44 16.81
CA ASP A 90 19.96 10.41 17.45
C ASP A 90 20.40 9.00 17.87
N LEU A 91 19.42 8.12 18.07
CA LEU A 91 19.62 6.74 18.49
C LEU A 91 19.60 5.75 17.31
N LYS A 92 19.86 6.23 16.09
CA LYS A 92 19.94 5.39 14.89
C LYS A 92 20.96 4.25 15.07
N ASP A 93 20.65 3.12 14.44
CA ASP A 93 21.45 1.88 14.44
C ASP A 93 21.51 1.13 15.78
N ILE A 94 20.81 1.63 16.81
CA ILE A 94 20.56 0.85 18.04
C ILE A 94 19.58 -0.28 17.73
N ARG A 95 19.95 -1.48 18.18
CA ARG A 95 19.14 -2.69 18.11
C ARG A 95 18.54 -3.02 19.47
N GLY A 96 17.42 -3.72 19.46
CA GLY A 96 16.76 -4.18 20.66
C GLY A 96 15.64 -5.16 20.39
N CYS A 97 14.96 -5.58 21.46
CA CYS A 97 13.75 -6.39 21.39
C CYS A 97 12.55 -5.59 21.89
N VAL A 98 11.41 -5.71 21.24
CA VAL A 98 10.17 -5.07 21.68
C VAL A 98 9.71 -5.67 23.00
N GLU A 99 9.50 -4.84 24.01
CA GLU A 99 8.94 -5.24 25.32
C GLU A 99 7.43 -5.04 25.37
N LYS A 100 6.96 -3.90 24.85
CA LYS A 100 5.54 -3.49 24.85
C LYS A 100 5.26 -2.57 23.66
N VAL A 101 4.02 -2.59 23.19
CA VAL A 101 3.49 -1.62 22.23
C VAL A 101 2.27 -0.95 22.85
N GLU A 102 2.25 0.38 22.86
CA GLU A 102 1.15 1.21 23.32
C GLU A 102 0.79 2.20 22.20
N ASP A 103 -0.40 2.04 21.63
CA ASP A 103 -0.91 2.81 20.49
C ASP A 103 0.02 2.82 19.27
N SER A 104 0.92 3.80 19.18
CA SER A 104 1.92 3.96 18.11
C SER A 104 3.34 4.16 18.65
N ILE A 105 3.52 3.90 19.94
CA ILE A 105 4.80 3.95 20.65
C ILE A 105 5.22 2.51 20.96
N VAL A 106 6.43 2.17 20.55
CA VAL A 106 7.05 0.87 20.76
C VAL A 106 8.14 1.03 21.82
N HIS A 107 7.97 0.31 22.92
CA HIS A 107 8.97 0.21 23.98
C HIS A 107 9.93 -0.92 23.65
N ILE A 108 11.21 -0.59 23.50
CA ILE A 108 12.26 -1.54 23.17
C ILE A 108 13.24 -1.65 24.33
N ARG A 109 13.74 -2.86 24.55
CA ARG A 109 14.91 -3.11 25.38
C ARG A 109 16.15 -3.10 24.49
N PRO A 110 17.05 -2.11 24.61
CA PRO A 110 18.27 -2.05 23.82
C PRO A 110 19.18 -3.25 24.11
N THR A 111 19.93 -3.69 23.10
CA THR A 111 20.96 -4.73 23.29
C THR A 111 22.20 -4.17 23.99
N ARG A 112 22.45 -2.86 23.90
CA ARG A 112 23.60 -2.21 24.55
C ARG A 112 23.28 -1.87 26.01
N SER A 113 24.23 -2.10 26.91
CA SER A 113 24.09 -1.87 28.35
C SER A 113 24.37 -0.43 28.79
N ASP A 114 24.90 0.42 27.91
CA ASP A 114 25.16 1.85 28.16
C ASP A 114 23.92 2.73 28.00
N LEU A 115 22.81 2.13 27.59
CA LEU A 115 21.52 2.80 27.40
C LEU A 115 20.54 2.45 28.54
N PRO A 116 19.52 3.29 28.76
CA PRO A 116 18.41 2.95 29.64
C PRO A 116 17.79 1.59 29.31
N LYS A 117 17.25 0.94 30.34
CA LYS A 117 16.67 -0.41 30.24
C LYS A 117 15.56 -0.51 29.20
N THR A 118 14.77 0.55 29.06
CA THR A 118 13.64 0.63 28.12
C THR A 118 13.67 1.99 27.45
N LEU A 119 13.54 2.00 26.12
CA LEU A 119 13.45 3.20 25.29
C LEU A 119 12.16 3.19 24.49
N ALA A 120 11.55 4.35 24.31
CA ALA A 120 10.29 4.50 23.59
C ALA A 120 10.54 5.16 22.22
N PHE A 121 10.01 4.53 21.16
CA PHE A 121 10.14 5.02 19.79
C PHE A 121 8.79 5.05 19.10
N SER A 122 8.61 5.95 18.13
CA SER A 122 7.49 5.83 17.21
C SER A 122 7.68 4.61 16.31
N GLU A 123 6.60 3.90 15.97
CA GLU A 123 6.64 2.80 14.98
C GLU A 123 7.34 3.21 13.67
N LYS A 124 7.24 4.49 13.28
CA LYS A 124 7.83 5.04 12.05
C LYS A 124 9.36 5.09 12.09
N ASP A 125 9.95 5.11 13.27
CA ASP A 125 11.39 5.21 13.47
C ASP A 125 12.07 3.84 13.65
N LEU A 126 11.30 2.74 13.54
CA LEU A 126 11.78 1.38 13.74
C LEU A 126 11.66 0.51 12.47
N CYS A 127 12.58 -0.45 12.33
CA CYS A 127 12.50 -1.58 11.41
C CYS A 127 12.60 -2.90 12.17
N LYS A 128 11.89 -3.95 11.74
CA LYS A 128 12.22 -5.32 12.15
C LYS A 128 13.62 -5.68 11.63
N TYR A 129 14.40 -6.35 12.46
CA TYR A 129 15.75 -6.79 12.16
C TYR A 129 15.80 -8.32 12.20
N PHE A 130 16.34 -8.93 11.16
CA PHE A 130 16.53 -10.38 11.07
C PHE A 130 18.01 -10.67 10.83
N ASN A 131 18.56 -11.63 11.56
CA ASN A 131 19.88 -12.14 11.26
C ASN A 131 19.78 -13.00 9.99
N PRO A 132 20.73 -12.90 9.05
CA PRO A 132 20.86 -13.88 7.98
C PRO A 132 21.07 -15.27 8.62
N GLY A 133 20.28 -16.25 8.18
CA GLY A 133 20.35 -17.64 8.62
C GLY A 133 21.44 -18.43 7.91
#